data_AF-A0A915I2Z9-F1
#
_entry.id   AF-A0A915I2Z9-F1
#
_cell.length_a   1.000
_cell.length_b   1.000
_cell.length_c   1.000
_cell.angle_alpha   90.00
_cell.angle_beta   90.00
_cell.angle_gamma   90.00
#
_symmetry.space_group_name_H-M   'P 1'
#
loop_
_entity.id
_entity.type
_entity.pdbx_description
1 polymer ?
#
loop_
_entity_poly.entity_id
_entity_poly.type
_entity_poly.pdbx_seq_one_letter_code
_entity_poly.pdbx_strand_id
1 'polypeptide(L)'
;MDDNQGPFHRYRTQLPATMPENSNVSTWSVLKTCIGKDLNKISFPIEMYEPLSLLQVLCEELQYAWLLDKAAETSDSCMRMVFVTAFAISRYASMVSRVNHKPFDPLLGETYSLNRPDLGWKFIAEHVRWQFGFTATLSAEQIFWAQCCWPRFFN
;
A
#
# COMPACT_ATOMS: atom_id res chain seq x y z
N MET A 1 10.96 23.51 29.80
CA MET A 1 12.11 22.89 29.13
C MET A 1 11.80 21.39 29.14
N ASP A 2 11.14 20.78 28.16
CA ASP A 2 11.13 21.01 26.71
C ASP A 2 9.71 20.97 26.13
N ASP A 3 9.33 22.06 25.45
CA ASP A 3 8.25 22.09 24.47
C ASP A 3 8.82 21.61 23.13
N ASN A 4 8.67 20.33 22.80
CA ASN A 4 9.05 19.84 21.47
C ASN A 4 8.15 18.69 20.98
N GLN A 5 6.83 18.88 21.10
CA GLN A 5 5.88 18.15 20.26
C GLN A 5 5.60 19.04 19.05
N GLY A 6 6.26 18.75 17.92
CA GLY A 6 5.94 19.40 16.64
C GLY A 6 4.43 19.31 16.36
N PRO A 7 3.87 20.22 15.55
CA PRO A 7 2.43 20.32 15.40
C PRO A 7 1.86 18.99 14.91
N PHE A 8 1.04 18.31 15.72
CA PHE A 8 0.26 17.16 15.27
C PHE A 8 -0.55 17.60 14.05
N HIS A 9 -0.05 17.29 12.85
CA HIS A 9 -0.74 17.59 11.61
C HIS A 9 -2.03 16.78 11.60
N ARG A 10 -3.17 17.47 11.54
CA ARG A 10 -4.47 16.82 11.44
C ARG A 10 -4.55 16.09 10.10
N TYR A 11 -4.54 14.76 10.15
CA TYR A 11 -4.69 13.94 8.94
C TYR A 11 -6.06 14.14 8.30
N ARG A 12 -6.09 14.09 6.97
CA ARG A 12 -7.31 14.14 6.16
C ARG A 12 -8.14 12.89 6.42
N THR A 13 -9.41 13.07 6.80
CA THR A 13 -10.34 11.95 7.08
C THR A 13 -11.33 11.67 5.97
N GLN A 14 -11.52 12.59 5.02
CA GLN A 14 -12.50 12.47 3.94
C GLN A 14 -11.99 13.06 2.62
N LEU A 15 -12.34 12.44 1.49
CA LEU A 15 -12.09 12.95 0.14
C LEU A 15 -13.03 14.13 -0.17
N PRO A 16 -12.68 15.02 -1.13
CA PRO A 16 -13.49 16.20 -1.40
C PRO A 16 -14.80 15.87 -2.11
N ALA A 17 -14.83 14.72 -2.79
CA ALA A 17 -15.97 14.22 -3.54
C ALA A 17 -16.19 12.74 -3.22
N THR A 18 -17.43 12.30 -3.27
CA THR A 18 -17.78 10.89 -3.25
C THR A 18 -17.40 10.25 -4.57
N MET A 19 -17.08 8.96 -4.53
CA MET A 19 -16.88 8.18 -5.75
C MET A 19 -18.19 8.22 -6.58
N PRO A 20 -18.13 8.48 -7.90
CA PRO A 20 -19.32 8.44 -8.73
C PRO A 20 -19.93 7.03 -8.69
N GLU A 21 -21.25 6.94 -8.48
CA GLU A 21 -21.99 5.69 -8.61
C GLU A 21 -22.03 5.30 -10.09
N ASN A 22 -21.04 4.52 -10.51
CA ASN A 22 -20.90 3.97 -11.85
C ASN A 22 -21.97 2.89 -12.11
N SER A 23 -23.18 3.33 -12.45
CA SER A 23 -24.32 2.47 -12.76
C SER A 23 -24.37 1.92 -14.20
N ASN A 24 -23.43 2.27 -15.09
CA ASN A 24 -23.58 1.92 -16.52
C ASN A 24 -22.38 1.21 -17.20
N VAL A 25 -21.23 1.03 -16.55
CA VAL A 25 -20.09 0.32 -17.15
C VAL A 25 -19.65 -0.82 -16.23
N SER A 26 -20.07 -2.04 -16.57
CA SER A 26 -19.60 -3.24 -15.87
C SER A 26 -18.11 -3.45 -16.15
N THR A 27 -17.29 -3.53 -15.09
CA THR A 27 -15.87 -3.94 -15.14
C THR A 27 -15.68 -5.20 -15.98
N TRP A 28 -16.63 -6.15 -15.88
CA TRP A 28 -16.65 -7.39 -16.64
C TRP A 28 -16.85 -7.18 -18.14
N SER A 29 -17.63 -6.19 -18.56
CA SER A 29 -17.83 -5.86 -19.99
C SER A 29 -16.58 -5.27 -20.62
N VAL A 30 -15.85 -4.44 -19.88
CA VAL A 30 -14.55 -3.92 -20.31
C VAL A 30 -13.53 -5.06 -20.40
N LEU A 31 -13.46 -5.91 -19.37
CA LEU A 31 -12.56 -7.08 -19.34
C LEU A 31 -12.83 -8.07 -20.48
N LYS A 32 -14.11 -8.34 -20.80
CA LYS A 32 -14.48 -9.19 -21.95
C LYS A 32 -13.94 -8.66 -23.28
N THR A 33 -13.93 -7.35 -23.45
CA THR A 33 -13.38 -6.68 -24.65
C THR A 33 -11.85 -6.77 -24.71
N CYS A 34 -11.22 -7.06 -23.57
CA CYS A 34 -9.78 -7.18 -23.40
C CYS A 34 -9.27 -8.64 -23.47
N ILE A 35 -10.16 -9.63 -23.59
CA ILE A 35 -9.77 -11.05 -23.69
C ILE A 35 -8.87 -11.24 -24.91
N GLY A 36 -7.65 -11.76 -24.69
CA GLY A 36 -6.65 -11.98 -25.73
C GLY A 36 -5.73 -10.80 -26.02
N LYS A 37 -5.87 -9.67 -25.30
CA LYS A 37 -4.97 -8.52 -25.36
C LYS A 37 -4.19 -8.35 -24.06
N ASP A 38 -2.96 -7.84 -24.14
CA ASP A 38 -2.15 -7.50 -22.97
C ASP A 38 -2.85 -6.42 -22.13
N LEU A 39 -3.35 -6.77 -20.93
CA LEU A 39 -4.04 -5.83 -20.04
C LEU A 39 -3.20 -4.59 -19.69
N ASN A 40 -1.87 -4.73 -19.69
CA ASN A 40 -0.93 -3.63 -19.43
C ASN A 40 -0.83 -2.61 -20.57
N LYS A 41 -1.32 -2.93 -21.78
CA LYS A 41 -1.35 -2.02 -22.94
C LYS A 41 -2.74 -1.45 -23.17
N ILE A 42 -3.73 -1.88 -22.41
CA ILE A 42 -5.11 -1.44 -22.54
C ILE A 42 -5.37 -0.34 -21.53
N SER A 43 -5.80 0.82 -22.03
CA SER A 43 -6.27 1.91 -21.19
C SER A 43 -7.66 1.57 -20.64
N PHE A 44 -7.78 1.44 -19.31
CA PHE A 44 -9.08 1.33 -18.66
C PHE A 44 -9.73 2.71 -18.48
N PRO A 45 -11.07 2.80 -18.41
CA PRO A 45 -11.76 4.02 -17.98
C PRO A 45 -11.27 4.47 -16.59
N ILE A 46 -11.19 5.78 -16.37
CA ILE A 46 -10.73 6.37 -15.09
C ILE A 46 -11.54 5.89 -13.87
N GLU A 47 -12.81 5.54 -14.08
CA GLU A 47 -13.73 5.03 -13.05
C GLU A 47 -13.32 3.65 -12.49
N MET A 48 -12.51 2.89 -13.23
CA MET A 48 -11.95 1.61 -12.79
C MET A 48 -10.66 1.78 -11.97
N TYR A 49 -10.14 3.00 -11.85
CA TYR A 49 -8.97 3.27 -11.02
C TYR A 49 -9.39 3.74 -9.63
N GLU A 50 -8.64 3.32 -8.62
CA GLU A 50 -8.70 3.96 -7.30
C GLU A 50 -7.81 5.21 -7.30
N PRO A 51 -8.14 6.27 -6.53
CA PRO A 51 -7.35 7.50 -6.45
C PRO A 51 -6.07 7.32 -5.62
N LEU A 52 -5.35 6.22 -5.84
CA LEU A 52 -4.11 5.87 -5.16
C LEU A 52 -3.09 5.34 -6.16
N SER A 53 -1.84 5.74 -5.99
CA SER A 53 -0.68 5.13 -6.67
C SER A 53 -0.35 3.79 -6.02
N LEU A 54 0.22 2.85 -6.77
CA LEU A 54 0.71 1.58 -6.22
C LEU A 54 1.65 1.80 -5.02
N LEU A 55 2.49 2.84 -5.06
CA LEU A 55 3.39 3.20 -3.96
C LEU A 55 2.64 3.53 -2.66
N GLN A 56 1.44 4.13 -2.79
CA GLN A 56 0.57 4.45 -1.65
C GLN A 56 -0.12 3.19 -1.12
N VAL A 57 -0.59 2.32 -2.00
CA VAL A 57 -1.18 1.02 -1.62
C VAL A 57 -0.15 0.16 -0.87
N LEU A 58 1.11 0.18 -1.29
CA LEU A 58 2.20 -0.50 -0.58
C LEU A 58 2.41 0.08 0.83
N CYS A 59 2.22 1.39 1.00
CA CYS A 59 2.29 2.01 2.31
C CYS A 59 1.15 1.58 3.25
N GLU A 60 -0.03 1.24 2.71
CA GLU A 60 -1.17 0.78 3.52
C GLU A 60 -0.89 -0.55 4.25
N GLU A 61 0.05 -1.36 3.75
CA GLU A 61 0.49 -2.58 4.41
C GLU A 61 1.04 -2.33 5.82
N LEU A 62 1.59 -1.14 6.06
CA LEU A 62 2.14 -0.72 7.34
C LEU A 62 1.06 -0.19 8.31
N GLN A 63 -0.23 -0.24 7.95
CA GLN A 63 -1.31 0.19 8.83
C GLN A 63 -1.29 -0.54 10.19
N TYR A 64 -0.96 -1.83 10.18
CA TYR A 64 -0.89 -2.66 11.38
C TYR A 64 0.55 -2.97 11.81
N ALA A 65 1.49 -2.08 11.48
CA ALA A 65 2.92 -2.24 11.81
C ALA A 65 3.19 -2.44 13.31
N TRP A 66 2.32 -1.93 14.19
CA TRP A 66 2.39 -2.16 15.64
C TRP A 66 2.33 -3.65 16.04
N LEU A 67 1.82 -4.53 15.18
CA LEU A 67 1.89 -5.98 15.40
C LEU A 67 3.34 -6.49 15.41
N LEU A 68 4.23 -5.87 14.62
CA LEU A 68 5.65 -6.19 14.61
C LEU A 68 6.33 -5.74 15.90
N ASP A 69 5.95 -4.59 16.46
CA ASP A 69 6.44 -4.17 17.79
C ASP A 69 6.08 -5.19 18.87
N LYS A 70 4.81 -5.63 18.89
CA LYS A 70 4.38 -6.68 19.83
C LYS A 70 5.09 -8.00 19.61
N ALA A 71 5.37 -8.35 18.35
CA ALA A 71 6.16 -9.52 18.01
C ALA A 71 7.59 -9.43 18.57
N ALA A 72 8.20 -8.25 18.54
CA ALA A 72 9.55 -8.00 19.07
C ALA A 72 9.61 -8.05 20.61
N GLU A 73 8.54 -7.62 21.28
CA GLU A 73 8.45 -7.68 22.76
C GLU A 73 8.14 -9.08 23.30
N THR A 74 7.72 -10.01 22.43
CA THR A 74 7.32 -11.36 22.81
C THR A 74 8.51 -12.32 22.88
N SER A 75 8.74 -12.91 24.06
CA SER A 75 9.81 -13.90 24.28
C SER A 75 9.52 -15.25 23.62
N ASP A 76 8.27 -15.71 23.67
CA ASP A 76 7.86 -16.99 23.08
C ASP A 76 7.90 -16.95 21.53
N SER A 77 8.58 -17.94 20.95
CA SER A 77 8.74 -18.07 19.51
C SER A 77 7.44 -18.35 18.76
N CYS A 78 6.54 -19.13 19.34
CA CYS A 78 5.25 -19.45 18.73
C CYS A 78 4.37 -18.21 18.68
N MET A 79 4.22 -17.50 19.80
CA MET A 79 3.45 -16.25 19.85
C MET A 79 4.03 -15.16 18.94
N ARG A 80 5.35 -15.04 18.83
CA ARG A 80 5.99 -14.14 17.87
C ARG A 80 5.59 -14.45 16.42
N MET A 81 5.57 -15.72 16.04
CA MET A 81 5.12 -16.14 14.71
C MET A 81 3.65 -15.78 14.44
N VAL A 82 2.78 -15.91 15.46
CA VAL A 82 1.37 -15.52 15.34
C VAL A 82 1.23 -14.04 15.02
N PHE A 83 1.99 -13.15 15.68
CA PHE A 83 1.95 -11.72 15.39
C PHE A 83 2.46 -11.37 14.00
N VAL A 84 3.56 -12.00 13.55
CA VAL A 84 4.07 -11.81 12.18
C VAL A 84 3.07 -12.31 11.14
N THR A 85 2.44 -13.46 11.38
CA THR A 85 1.40 -14.01 10.50
C THR A 85 0.17 -13.11 10.46
N ALA A 86 -0.27 -12.59 11.61
CA ALA A 86 -1.37 -11.63 11.68
C ALA A 86 -1.05 -10.35 10.89
N PHE A 87 0.18 -9.85 10.98
CA PHE A 87 0.65 -8.71 10.19
C PHE A 87 0.56 -9.02 8.68
N ALA A 88 1.05 -10.17 8.23
CA ALA A 88 1.00 -10.56 6.82
C ALA A 88 -0.45 -10.67 6.28
N ILE A 89 -1.38 -11.17 7.10
CA ILE A 89 -2.81 -11.29 6.72
C ILE A 89 -3.51 -9.92 6.74
N SER A 90 -3.12 -9.02 7.65
CA SER A 90 -3.79 -7.73 7.85
C SER A 90 -3.84 -6.86 6.59
N ARG A 91 -2.85 -7.00 5.69
CA ARG A 91 -2.84 -6.34 4.37
C ARG A 91 -4.14 -6.57 3.58
N TYR A 92 -4.65 -7.79 3.59
CA TYR A 92 -5.82 -8.17 2.78
C TYR A 92 -7.11 -7.50 3.27
N ALA A 93 -7.16 -7.04 4.53
CA ALA A 93 -8.33 -6.34 5.05
C ALA A 93 -8.63 -5.06 4.27
N SER A 94 -7.59 -4.35 3.79
CA SER A 94 -7.73 -3.14 2.97
C SER A 94 -8.24 -3.42 1.55
N MET A 95 -8.02 -4.64 1.03
CA MET A 95 -8.33 -4.99 -0.35
C MET A 95 -9.81 -5.33 -0.57
N VAL A 96 -10.53 -5.77 0.46
CA VAL A 96 -11.93 -6.23 0.37
C VAL A 96 -12.87 -5.15 -0.16
N SER A 97 -12.65 -3.89 0.24
CA SER A 97 -13.47 -2.76 -0.23
C SER A 97 -13.09 -2.25 -1.63
N ARG A 98 -11.99 -2.76 -2.22
CA ARG A 98 -11.37 -2.20 -3.45
C ARG A 98 -11.10 -3.24 -4.53
N VAL A 99 -11.69 -4.44 -4.44
CA VAL A 99 -11.48 -5.56 -5.38
C VAL A 99 -11.70 -5.19 -6.85
N ASN A 100 -12.57 -4.22 -7.13
CA ASN A 100 -12.93 -3.81 -8.49
C ASN A 100 -12.09 -2.64 -9.04
N HIS A 101 -11.15 -2.10 -8.27
CA HIS A 101 -10.38 -0.91 -8.64
C HIS A 101 -8.89 -1.22 -8.76
N LYS A 102 -8.27 -0.76 -9.86
CA LYS A 102 -6.82 -0.89 -10.07
C LYS A 102 -6.12 0.37 -9.53
N PRO A 103 -5.01 0.26 -8.78
CA PRO A 103 -4.19 1.42 -8.46
C PRO A 103 -3.55 2.03 -9.70
N PHE A 104 -3.19 3.31 -9.63
CA PHE A 104 -2.38 3.93 -10.68
C PHE A 104 -1.00 3.30 -10.72
N ASP A 105 -0.58 2.93 -11.93
CA ASP A 105 0.79 2.47 -12.17
C ASP A 105 1.73 3.66 -11.98
N PRO A 106 2.72 3.57 -11.08
CA PRO A 106 3.59 4.69 -10.75
C PRO A 106 4.48 5.04 -11.94
N LEU A 107 4.81 6.33 -12.07
CA LEU A 107 5.79 6.77 -13.07
C LEU A 107 7.20 6.34 -12.67
N LEU A 108 8.09 6.14 -13.65
CA LEU A 108 9.50 5.85 -13.35
C LEU A 108 10.11 7.03 -12.58
N GLY A 109 10.74 6.75 -11.44
CA GLY A 109 11.25 7.77 -10.52
C GLY A 109 10.18 8.45 -9.68
N GLU A 110 8.92 8.01 -9.73
CA GLU A 110 7.90 8.46 -8.78
C GLU A 110 8.31 8.03 -7.37
N THR A 111 8.24 8.97 -6.43
CA THR A 111 8.56 8.73 -5.02
C THR A 111 7.35 9.00 -4.14
N TYR A 112 7.14 8.17 -3.14
CA TYR A 112 6.16 8.40 -2.09
C TYR A 112 6.82 8.32 -0.72
N SER A 113 6.52 9.28 0.15
CA SER A 113 6.99 9.27 1.54
C SER A 113 5.84 9.59 2.50
N LEU A 114 5.73 8.81 3.56
CA LEU A 114 4.77 9.04 4.63
C LEU A 114 5.46 8.94 5.98
N ASN A 115 5.33 9.98 6.79
CA ASN A 115 5.80 9.98 8.18
C ASN A 115 4.60 9.84 9.11
N ARG A 116 4.58 8.79 9.94
CA ARG A 116 3.53 8.54 10.94
C ARG A 116 4.17 8.54 12.33
N PRO A 117 4.49 9.71 12.89
CA PRO A 117 5.05 9.80 14.25
C PRO A 117 4.09 9.23 15.30
N ASP A 118 2.78 9.23 15.02
CA ASP A 118 1.75 8.62 15.84
C ASP A 118 1.85 7.09 15.93
N LEU A 119 2.40 6.44 14.90
CA LEU A 119 2.62 4.99 14.86
C LEU A 119 4.11 4.62 15.00
N GLY A 120 5.01 5.60 15.10
CA GLY A 120 6.44 5.37 15.29
C GLY A 120 7.23 4.92 14.05
N TRP A 121 6.66 5.04 12.84
CA TRP A 121 7.34 4.62 11.61
C TRP A 121 7.35 5.69 10.51
N LYS A 122 8.31 5.53 9.60
CA LYS A 122 8.47 6.34 8.38
C LYS A 122 8.59 5.41 7.18
N PHE A 123 7.85 5.72 6.12
CA PHE A 123 7.87 5.00 4.86
C PHE A 123 8.43 5.90 3.76
N ILE A 124 9.31 5.33 2.94
CA ILE A 124 9.83 5.92 1.71
C ILE A 124 9.81 4.82 0.65
N ALA A 125 9.28 5.12 -0.52
CA ALA A 125 9.31 4.24 -1.67
C ALA A 125 9.58 5.04 -2.94
N GLU A 126 10.27 4.41 -3.88
CA GLU A 126 10.56 4.94 -5.20
C GLU A 126 10.28 3.85 -6.24
N HIS A 127 9.72 4.23 -7.38
CA HIS A 127 9.60 3.35 -8.51
C HIS A 127 10.90 3.37 -9.35
N VAL A 128 11.79 2.42 -9.06
CA VAL A 128 13.18 2.44 -9.57
C VAL A 128 13.35 1.87 -10.98
N ARG A 129 12.46 0.98 -11.43
CA ARG A 129 12.61 0.31 -12.73
C ARG A 129 11.29 0.15 -13.46
N TRP A 130 11.36 0.43 -14.76
CA TRP A 130 10.28 0.13 -15.68
C TRP A 130 10.54 -1.23 -16.34
N GLN A 131 9.88 -2.30 -15.90
CA GLN A 131 9.89 -3.58 -16.61
C GLN A 131 8.56 -3.79 -17.36
N PHE A 132 8.61 -3.71 -18.68
CA PHE A 132 7.57 -4.30 -19.54
C PHE A 132 7.88 -5.80 -19.70
N GLY A 133 7.10 -6.69 -19.06
CA GLY A 133 7.24 -8.14 -19.29
C GLY A 133 6.35 -8.98 -18.39
N PHE A 134 5.75 -10.02 -18.96
CA PHE A 134 4.78 -10.93 -18.37
C PHE A 134 5.19 -11.52 -17.01
N THR A 135 4.16 -11.86 -16.21
CA THR A 135 4.18 -12.34 -14.82
C THR A 135 4.37 -11.22 -13.79
N ALA A 136 3.29 -10.46 -13.53
CA ALA A 136 3.12 -9.74 -12.26
C ALA A 136 2.80 -10.77 -11.16
N THR A 137 3.70 -11.74 -10.93
CA THR A 137 3.96 -12.18 -9.57
C THR A 137 4.29 -10.92 -8.80
N LEU A 138 3.59 -10.71 -7.68
CA LEU A 138 3.98 -9.80 -6.61
C LEU A 138 5.41 -10.17 -6.18
N SER A 139 6.40 -9.80 -6.97
CA SER A 139 7.79 -9.82 -6.57
C SER A 139 7.99 -8.53 -5.81
N ALA A 140 7.87 -8.65 -4.49
CA ALA A 140 8.35 -7.67 -3.54
C ALA A 140 9.90 -7.55 -3.58
N GLU A 141 10.50 -7.48 -4.79
CA GLU A 141 11.95 -7.37 -4.98
C GLU A 141 12.42 -5.97 -5.39
N GLN A 142 11.55 -4.97 -5.53
CA GLN A 142 12.00 -3.63 -5.98
C GLN A 142 11.43 -2.46 -5.17
N ILE A 143 11.38 -2.62 -3.84
CA ILE A 143 11.25 -1.52 -2.88
C ILE A 143 12.40 -1.66 -1.88
N PHE A 144 13.55 -1.06 -2.18
CA PHE A 144 14.61 -0.78 -1.22
C PHE A 144 14.68 0.75 -1.22
N TRP A 145 14.02 1.47 -0.31
CA TRP A 145 14.30 1.53 1.12
C TRP A 145 13.02 1.78 1.94
N ALA A 146 12.34 0.74 2.39
CA ALA A 146 11.48 0.89 3.56
C ALA A 146 12.40 1.02 4.79
N GLN A 147 12.98 2.21 5.00
CA GLN A 147 13.61 2.54 6.27
C GLN A 147 12.49 2.78 7.29
N CYS A 148 11.81 1.70 7.67
CA CYS A 148 11.19 1.61 8.97
C CYS A 148 12.36 1.69 9.95
N CYS A 149 12.68 2.90 10.41
CA CYS A 149 13.54 3.08 11.57
C CYS A 149 12.80 2.48 12.76
N TRP A 150 12.84 1.16 12.89
CA TRP A 150 12.58 0.49 14.13
C TRP A 150 13.88 0.55 14.91
N PRO A 151 13.98 1.35 15.99
CA PRO A 151 15.18 1.35 16.84
C PRO A 151 15.44 0.02 17.56
N ARG A 152 14.67 -1.05 17.28
CA ARG A 152 14.60 -2.27 18.10
C ARG A 152 14.83 -3.61 17.38
N PHE A 153 14.99 -3.63 16.06
CA PHE A 153 15.17 -4.89 15.30
C PHE A 153 16.62 -5.25 14.95
N PHE A 154 17.59 -4.37 15.25
CA PHE A 154 19.02 -4.63 15.10
C PHE A 154 19.75 -4.32 16.42
N ASN A 155 19.56 -5.17 17.42
CA ASN A 155 20.48 -5.36 18.55
C ASN A 155 20.29 -6.77 19.09
#